data_AF-A0AAD3E3J1-F1
#
_entry.id   AF-A0AAD3E3J1-F1
#
_cell.length_a   1.000
_cell.length_b   1.000
_cell.length_c   1.000
_cell.angle_alpha   90.00
_cell.angle_beta   90.00
_cell.angle_gamma   90.00
#
_symmetry.space_group_name_H-M   'P 1'
#
loop_
_entity.id
_entity.type
_entity.pdbx_description
1 polymer ?
#
loop_
_entity_poly.entity_id
_entity_poly.type
_entity_poly.pdbx_seq_one_letter_code
_entity_poly.pdbx_strand_id
1 'polypeptide(L)'
;MATVREALRLLDDVADELKIYDDNTYKLAKELPVLKRAKDMLEKVKTVLMSKEADVSLVTRDDWQNMASLVGPLGRCFTASTPAAAAAPTTTGANNSRHASASALAALAYLSTLHPHAKVIVSSAIESGVVAALVETLRKCMRNPTQNGVIRAMMYKLIDTLIGLTGYASPGQLRALVRQDVADVCLELLATPSVELESKKLASKTLLNCLRTPGPPLLSGLRVERVEQLNGLLQQLAAQVPDPVTVA
;
A
#
# COMPACT_ATOMS: atom_id res chain seq x y z
N MET A 1 -21.29 3.83 22.58
CA MET A 1 -20.38 3.80 21.40
C MET A 1 -20.07 5.22 21.00
N ALA A 2 -18.86 5.51 20.51
CA ALA A 2 -18.56 6.83 19.97
C ALA A 2 -19.39 7.07 18.69
N THR A 3 -19.88 8.28 18.50
CA THR A 3 -20.66 8.66 17.31
C THR A 3 -19.77 8.81 16.07
N VAL A 4 -20.36 8.79 14.88
CA VAL A 4 -19.65 9.05 13.61
C VAL A 4 -18.90 10.39 13.67
N ARG A 5 -19.51 11.46 14.20
CA ARG A 5 -18.87 12.78 14.29
C ARG A 5 -17.70 12.81 15.28
N GLU A 6 -17.82 12.13 16.42
CA GLU A 6 -16.70 12.00 17.38
C GLU A 6 -15.54 11.23 16.77
N ALA A 7 -15.83 10.17 16.00
CA ALA A 7 -14.80 9.43 15.28
C ALA A 7 -14.10 10.31 14.22
N LEU A 8 -14.85 11.11 13.46
CA LEU A 8 -14.26 12.00 12.45
C LEU A 8 -13.37 13.08 13.07
N ARG A 9 -13.67 13.59 14.27
CA ARG A 9 -12.80 14.54 14.97
C ARG A 9 -11.43 13.98 15.30
N LEU A 10 -11.31 12.66 15.48
CA LEU A 10 -10.00 12.02 15.70
C LEU A 10 -9.09 12.12 14.46
N LEU A 11 -9.62 12.42 13.27
CA LEU A 11 -8.81 12.63 12.07
C LEU A 11 -7.99 13.92 12.16
N ASP A 12 -8.54 14.96 12.80
CA ASP A 12 -7.83 16.21 13.04
C ASP A 12 -6.67 15.98 14.01
N ASP A 13 -6.90 15.19 15.08
CA ASP A 13 -5.84 14.77 16.00
C ASP A 13 -4.74 13.95 15.29
N VAL A 14 -5.11 13.07 14.36
CA VAL A 14 -4.15 12.33 13.54
C VAL A 14 -3.35 13.28 12.64
N ALA A 15 -3.99 14.25 12.00
CA ALA A 15 -3.33 15.24 11.17
C ALA A 15 -2.30 16.05 11.98
N ASP A 16 -2.69 16.49 13.19
CA ASP A 16 -1.83 17.24 14.10
C ASP A 16 -0.62 16.42 14.56
N GLU A 17 -0.82 15.14 14.90
CA GLU A 17 0.26 14.23 15.23
C GLU A 17 1.26 14.05 14.06
N LEU A 18 0.78 14.06 12.81
CA LEU A 18 1.62 13.86 11.62
C LEU A 18 2.40 15.11 11.19
N LYS A 19 2.12 16.29 11.77
CA LYS A 19 2.92 17.52 11.58
C LYS A 19 4.37 17.36 12.03
N ILE A 20 4.72 16.28 12.74
CA ILE A 20 6.12 15.93 13.05
C ILE A 20 7.03 15.85 11.83
N TYR A 21 6.44 15.64 10.65
CA TYR A 21 7.18 15.52 9.41
C TYR A 21 7.37 16.87 8.67
N ASP A 22 6.68 17.91 9.11
CA ASP A 22 6.82 19.29 8.61
C ASP A 22 7.75 20.12 9.49
N ASP A 23 8.07 19.61 10.69
CA ASP A 23 8.97 20.25 11.63
C ASP A 23 10.44 20.08 11.21
N ASN A 24 11.16 21.20 11.10
CA ASN A 24 12.61 21.24 10.86
C ASN A 24 13.43 20.51 11.94
N THR A 25 12.80 20.07 13.03
CA THR A 25 13.40 19.31 14.13
C THR A 25 13.01 17.83 14.18
N TYR A 26 12.53 17.25 13.06
CA TYR A 26 12.21 15.81 12.98
C TYR A 26 13.31 14.93 13.60
N LYS A 27 12.88 14.01 14.47
CA LYS A 27 13.75 12.99 15.09
C LYS A 27 13.11 11.62 14.90
N LEU A 28 13.87 10.66 14.35
CA LEU A 28 13.43 9.28 14.16
C LEU A 28 12.85 8.64 15.44
N ALA A 29 13.39 8.97 16.61
CA ALA A 29 12.90 8.49 17.89
C ALA A 29 11.45 8.91 18.22
N LYS A 30 10.96 10.02 17.66
CA LYS A 30 9.57 10.49 17.84
C LYS A 30 8.58 9.77 16.92
N GLU A 31 9.04 9.14 15.85
CA GLU A 31 8.19 8.57 14.81
C GLU A 31 7.33 7.41 15.31
N LEU A 32 7.92 6.46 16.05
CA LEU A 32 7.19 5.29 16.54
C LEU A 32 6.03 5.65 17.50
N PRO A 33 6.22 6.47 18.56
CA PRO A 33 5.12 6.88 19.42
C PRO A 33 3.97 7.57 18.67
N VAL A 34 4.32 8.44 17.72
CA VAL A 34 3.35 9.20 16.90
C VAL A 34 2.56 8.26 16.00
N LEU A 35 3.23 7.39 15.25
CA LEU A 35 2.57 6.41 14.39
C LEU A 35 1.71 5.41 15.17
N LYS A 36 2.09 5.05 16.40
CA LYS A 36 1.24 4.24 17.28
C LYS A 36 -0.05 4.97 17.67
N ARG A 37 0.04 6.25 18.07
CA ARG A 37 -1.16 7.05 18.39
C ARG A 37 -2.05 7.23 17.17
N ALA A 38 -1.47 7.60 16.03
CA ALA A 38 -2.19 7.74 14.78
C ALA A 38 -2.91 6.44 14.38
N LYS A 39 -2.21 5.30 14.45
CA LYS A 39 -2.79 3.97 14.24
C LYS A 39 -3.98 3.72 15.16
N ASP A 40 -3.82 3.93 16.46
CA ASP A 40 -4.87 3.59 17.44
C ASP A 40 -6.10 4.50 17.29
N MET A 41 -5.92 5.76 16.89
CA MET A 41 -7.01 6.66 16.53
C MET A 41 -7.72 6.21 15.25
N LEU A 42 -6.98 5.90 14.18
CA LEU A 42 -7.55 5.42 12.92
C LEU A 42 -8.28 4.08 13.05
N GLU A 43 -7.79 3.18 13.91
CA GLU A 43 -8.49 1.93 14.23
C GLU A 43 -9.83 2.18 14.95
N LYS A 44 -9.91 3.20 15.83
CA LYS A 44 -11.20 3.63 16.41
C LYS A 44 -12.12 4.20 15.34
N VAL A 45 -11.62 5.07 14.47
CA VAL A 45 -12.40 5.63 13.35
C VAL A 45 -12.95 4.52 12.47
N LYS A 46 -12.09 3.58 12.07
CA LYS A 46 -12.49 2.41 11.29
C LYS A 46 -13.54 1.58 11.99
N THR A 47 -13.35 1.26 13.26
CA THR A 47 -14.31 0.46 14.02
C THR A 47 -15.69 1.11 14.07
N VAL A 48 -15.75 2.42 14.29
CA VAL A 48 -17.02 3.16 14.29
C VAL A 48 -17.64 3.17 12.89
N LEU A 49 -16.92 3.62 11.87
CA LEU A 49 -17.47 3.76 10.52
C LEU A 49 -17.85 2.44 9.84
N MET A 50 -17.16 1.34 10.17
CA MET A 50 -17.48 0.01 9.65
C MET A 50 -18.53 -0.73 10.49
N SER A 51 -19.01 -0.15 11.59
CA SER A 51 -20.06 -0.77 12.39
C SER A 51 -21.38 -0.81 11.63
N LYS A 52 -22.19 -1.85 11.84
CA LYS A 52 -23.50 -1.98 11.18
C LYS A 52 -24.48 -0.85 11.54
N GLU A 53 -24.22 -0.18 12.65
CA GLU A 53 -25.04 0.90 13.20
C GLU A 53 -24.59 2.28 12.70
N ALA A 54 -23.43 2.37 12.01
CA ALA A 54 -22.94 3.64 11.49
C ALA A 54 -23.72 4.06 10.25
N ASP A 55 -24.31 5.25 10.34
CA ASP A 55 -24.84 5.93 9.17
C ASP A 55 -23.71 6.65 8.42
N VAL A 56 -23.11 5.95 7.46
CA VAL A 56 -22.02 6.44 6.61
C VAL A 56 -22.48 7.61 5.71
N SER A 57 -23.79 7.81 5.52
CA SER A 57 -24.30 8.95 4.75
C SER A 57 -24.03 10.30 5.43
N LEU A 58 -23.76 10.29 6.74
CA LEU A 58 -23.38 11.47 7.51
C LEU A 58 -21.93 11.93 7.23
N VAL A 59 -21.12 11.10 6.58
CA VAL A 59 -19.73 11.42 6.21
C VAL A 59 -19.75 12.23 4.91
N THR A 60 -19.35 13.50 5.02
CA THR A 60 -19.38 14.44 3.90
C THR A 60 -18.23 14.18 2.91
N ARG A 61 -18.30 14.81 1.74
CA ARG A 61 -17.20 14.76 0.77
C ARG A 61 -15.88 15.29 1.35
N ASP A 62 -15.94 16.34 2.16
CA ASP A 62 -14.76 16.95 2.78
C ASP A 62 -14.16 16.02 3.84
N ASP A 63 -15.01 15.31 4.61
CA ASP A 63 -14.55 14.28 5.55
C ASP A 63 -13.76 13.17 4.84
N TRP A 64 -14.23 12.71 3.67
CA TRP A 64 -13.49 11.75 2.85
C TRP A 64 -12.18 12.30 2.29
N GLN A 65 -12.17 13.57 1.89
CA GLN A 65 -10.97 14.25 1.42
C GLN A 65 -9.94 14.39 2.55
N ASN A 66 -10.38 14.72 3.77
CA ASN A 66 -9.54 14.80 4.95
C ASN A 66 -8.90 13.44 5.25
N MET A 67 -9.68 12.34 5.23
CA MET A 67 -9.11 10.99 5.38
C MET A 67 -8.07 10.68 4.30
N ALA A 68 -8.33 11.05 3.05
CA ALA A 68 -7.40 10.82 1.95
C ALA A 68 -6.10 11.64 2.08
N SER A 69 -6.16 12.84 2.65
CA SER A 69 -4.98 13.69 2.85
C SER A 69 -3.95 13.06 3.81
N LEU A 70 -4.38 12.17 4.71
CA LEU A 70 -3.51 11.49 5.67
C LEU A 70 -2.64 10.39 5.06
N VAL A 71 -3.00 9.87 3.88
CA VAL A 71 -2.33 8.72 3.26
C VAL A 71 -0.85 8.99 3.02
N GLY A 72 -0.52 10.13 2.42
CA GLY A 72 0.86 10.52 2.13
C GLY A 72 1.74 10.62 3.39
N PRO A 73 1.35 11.45 4.38
CA PRO A 73 2.09 11.57 5.64
C PRO A 73 2.24 10.25 6.39
N LEU A 74 1.20 9.39 6.42
CA LEU A 74 1.29 8.07 7.04
C LEU A 74 2.28 7.15 6.31
N GLY A 75 2.31 7.20 4.98
CA GLY A 75 3.21 6.40 4.16
C GLY A 75 4.65 6.93 4.07
N ARG A 76 4.96 8.05 4.73
CA ARG A 76 6.26 8.73 4.59
C ARG A 76 7.46 7.85 4.98
N CYS A 77 7.29 6.91 5.93
CA CYS A 77 8.35 5.96 6.30
C CYS A 77 8.70 4.93 5.20
N PHE A 78 7.87 4.84 4.14
CA PHE A 78 8.10 4.01 2.96
C PHE A 78 8.54 4.83 1.74
N THR A 79 8.02 6.05 1.57
CA THR A 79 8.27 6.89 0.40
C THR A 79 9.49 7.80 0.53
N ALA A 80 9.87 8.18 1.77
CA ALA A 80 11.00 9.06 1.97
C ALA A 80 12.34 8.37 1.65
N SER A 81 12.97 8.84 0.57
CA SER A 81 14.40 8.67 0.34
C SER A 81 15.20 9.66 1.19
N THR A 82 14.90 9.77 2.49
CA THR A 82 15.63 10.72 3.34
C THR A 82 17.08 10.26 3.53
N PRO A 83 18.07 11.16 3.52
CA PRO A 83 19.48 10.82 3.79
C PRO A 83 19.67 10.07 5.11
N ALA A 84 18.81 10.31 6.11
CA ALA A 84 18.77 9.58 7.38
C ALA A 84 18.27 8.13 7.25
N ALA A 85 17.42 7.82 6.26
CA ALA A 85 16.93 6.48 5.96
C ALA A 85 17.94 5.66 5.13
N ALA A 86 18.82 6.32 4.37
CA ALA A 86 19.92 5.69 3.65
C ALA A 86 21.08 5.30 4.59
N ALA A 87 21.26 6.03 5.70
CA ALA A 87 22.32 5.77 6.68
C ALA A 87 21.90 4.86 7.84
N ALA A 88 20.59 4.66 8.06
CA ALA A 88 20.11 3.81 9.15
C ALA A 88 20.18 2.33 8.74
N PRO A 89 20.97 1.47 9.41
CA PRO A 89 20.80 0.04 9.25
C PRO A 89 19.35 -0.33 9.55
N THR A 90 18.88 -1.45 8.98
CA THR A 90 17.60 -2.10 9.29
C THR A 90 17.53 -2.45 10.78
N THR A 91 17.33 -1.44 11.62
CA THR A 91 17.23 -1.56 13.07
C THR A 91 15.80 -1.92 13.42
N THR A 92 15.64 -2.68 14.50
CA THR A 92 14.32 -3.08 15.02
C THR A 92 13.39 -1.89 15.25
N GLY A 93 13.94 -0.72 15.62
CA GLY A 93 13.19 0.53 15.78
C GLY A 93 12.50 1.02 14.50
N ALA A 94 13.23 1.03 13.37
CA ALA A 94 12.67 1.42 12.08
C ALA A 94 11.58 0.45 11.60
N ASN A 95 11.74 -0.85 11.86
CA ASN A 95 10.73 -1.86 11.52
C ASN A 95 9.45 -1.68 12.34
N ASN A 96 9.56 -1.31 13.62
CA ASN A 96 8.39 -1.02 14.45
C ASN A 96 7.62 0.21 13.96
N SER A 97 8.31 1.28 13.55
CA SER A 97 7.67 2.46 12.95
C SER A 97 6.93 2.08 11.65
N ARG A 98 7.61 1.37 10.75
CA ARG A 98 7.00 0.91 9.49
C ARG A 98 5.80 -0.02 9.72
N HIS A 99 5.85 -0.91 10.71
CA HIS A 99 4.69 -1.73 11.06
C HIS A 99 3.51 -0.89 11.58
N ALA A 100 3.77 0.12 12.43
CA ALA A 100 2.74 1.03 12.92
C ALA A 100 2.11 1.84 11.78
N SER A 101 2.94 2.38 10.86
CA SER A 101 2.48 3.05 9.65
C SER A 101 1.66 2.11 8.75
N ALA A 102 2.15 0.90 8.45
CA ALA A 102 1.42 -0.09 7.64
C ALA A 102 0.06 -0.43 8.26
N SER A 103 -0.02 -0.51 9.59
CA SER A 103 -1.28 -0.74 10.30
C SER A 103 -2.25 0.43 10.15
N ALA A 104 -1.76 1.68 10.27
CA ALA A 104 -2.56 2.89 10.08
C ALA A 104 -3.07 3.02 8.64
N LEU A 105 -2.20 2.74 7.66
CA LEU A 105 -2.56 2.73 6.24
C LEU A 105 -3.61 1.65 5.92
N ALA A 106 -3.47 0.46 6.50
CA ALA A 106 -4.47 -0.60 6.35
C ALA A 106 -5.84 -0.13 6.86
N ALA A 107 -5.87 0.53 8.02
CA ALA A 107 -7.11 1.05 8.58
C ALA A 107 -7.81 2.06 7.64
N LEU A 108 -7.07 3.00 7.06
CA LEU A 108 -7.60 3.95 6.07
C LEU A 108 -8.02 3.28 4.77
N ALA A 109 -7.22 2.35 4.26
CA ALA A 109 -7.51 1.65 3.01
C ALA A 109 -8.84 0.89 3.08
N TYR A 110 -9.17 0.31 4.23
CA TYR A 110 -10.47 -0.34 4.43
C TYR A 110 -11.65 0.63 4.36
N LEU A 111 -11.50 1.89 4.77
CA LEU A 111 -12.57 2.89 4.66
C LEU A 111 -12.95 3.17 3.22
N SER A 112 -12.02 2.98 2.27
CA SER A 112 -12.29 3.14 0.85
C SER A 112 -13.38 2.19 0.31
N THR A 113 -13.72 1.15 1.08
CA THR A 113 -14.75 0.16 0.75
C THR A 113 -16.16 0.53 1.20
N LEU A 114 -16.30 1.55 2.05
CA LEU A 114 -17.57 1.89 2.70
C LEU A 114 -18.53 2.72 1.83
N HIS A 115 -17.99 3.57 0.95
CA HIS A 115 -18.81 4.50 0.19
C HIS A 115 -18.15 4.87 -1.16
N PRO A 116 -18.90 5.15 -2.23
CA PRO A 116 -18.34 5.59 -3.51
C PRO A 116 -17.41 6.82 -3.40
N HIS A 117 -17.72 7.77 -2.51
CA HIS A 117 -16.85 8.94 -2.27
C HIS A 117 -15.54 8.57 -1.55
N ALA A 118 -15.50 7.49 -0.79
CA ALA A 118 -14.30 7.03 -0.08
C ALA A 118 -13.19 6.55 -1.04
N LYS A 119 -13.50 6.35 -2.32
CA LYS A 119 -12.51 6.02 -3.37
C LYS A 119 -11.44 7.09 -3.55
N VAL A 120 -11.65 8.31 -3.04
CA VAL A 120 -10.62 9.37 -3.03
C VAL A 120 -9.38 8.97 -2.22
N ILE A 121 -9.53 8.09 -1.22
CA ILE A 121 -8.41 7.48 -0.48
C ILE A 121 -7.50 6.68 -1.42
N VAL A 122 -8.10 5.96 -2.39
CA VAL A 122 -7.35 5.17 -3.37
C VAL A 122 -6.57 6.08 -4.31
N SER A 123 -7.19 7.14 -4.81
CA SER A 123 -6.50 8.13 -5.66
C SER A 123 -5.31 8.76 -4.91
N SER A 124 -5.53 9.19 -3.65
CA SER A 124 -4.44 9.74 -2.83
C SER A 124 -3.29 8.74 -2.62
N ALA A 125 -3.59 7.46 -2.38
CA ALA A 125 -2.56 6.43 -2.22
C ALA A 125 -1.70 6.21 -3.48
N ILE A 126 -2.32 6.32 -4.67
CA ILE A 126 -1.66 6.22 -5.97
C ILE A 126 -0.81 7.47 -6.23
N GLU A 127 -1.41 8.66 -6.06
CA GLU A 127 -0.80 9.96 -6.38
C GLU A 127 0.36 10.31 -5.44
N SER A 128 0.27 9.94 -4.17
CA SER A 128 1.36 10.13 -3.19
C SER A 128 2.52 9.15 -3.35
N GLY A 129 2.43 8.19 -4.28
CA GLY A 129 3.46 7.16 -4.49
C GLY A 129 3.55 6.11 -3.39
N VAL A 130 2.63 6.12 -2.42
CA VAL A 130 2.61 5.15 -1.31
C VAL A 130 2.46 3.74 -1.84
N VAL A 131 1.55 3.49 -2.78
CA VAL A 131 1.32 2.14 -3.34
C VAL A 131 2.61 1.56 -3.93
N ALA A 132 3.31 2.30 -4.80
CA ALA A 132 4.60 1.88 -5.35
C ALA A 132 5.64 1.56 -4.24
N ALA A 133 5.69 2.37 -3.19
CA ALA A 133 6.60 2.14 -2.07
C ALA A 133 6.23 0.90 -1.24
N LEU A 134 4.94 0.60 -1.05
CA LEU A 134 4.48 -0.63 -0.37
C LEU A 134 4.87 -1.87 -1.19
N VAL A 135 4.68 -1.83 -2.51
CA VAL A 135 5.04 -2.92 -3.43
C VAL A 135 6.54 -3.21 -3.38
N GLU A 136 7.38 -2.17 -3.46
CA GLU A 136 8.83 -2.33 -3.35
C GLU A 136 9.24 -2.85 -1.96
N THR A 137 8.57 -2.41 -0.89
CA THR A 137 8.82 -2.90 0.47
C THR A 137 8.46 -4.37 0.61
N LEU A 138 7.33 -4.82 0.04
CA LEU A 138 6.94 -6.23 0.02
C LEU A 138 8.00 -7.10 -0.68
N ARG A 139 8.50 -6.66 -1.85
CA ARG A 139 9.59 -7.35 -2.56
C ARG A 139 10.85 -7.48 -1.73
N LYS A 140 11.25 -6.41 -1.03
CA LYS A 140 12.40 -6.44 -0.10
C LYS A 140 12.19 -7.42 1.05
N CYS A 141 11.00 -7.46 1.63
CA CYS A 141 10.67 -8.39 2.71
C CYS A 141 10.65 -9.86 2.24
N MET A 142 10.22 -10.14 1.01
CA MET A 142 10.24 -11.50 0.45
C MET A 142 11.66 -12.02 0.17
N ARG A 143 12.57 -11.16 -0.30
CA ARG A 143 13.97 -11.52 -0.59
C ARG A 143 14.76 -11.90 0.67
N ASN A 144 14.42 -11.27 1.79
CA ASN A 144 15.01 -11.55 3.10
C ASN A 144 13.92 -12.10 4.03
N PRO A 145 13.53 -13.39 3.91
CA PRO A 145 12.51 -13.98 4.75
C PRO A 145 13.02 -14.04 6.20
N THR A 146 12.81 -12.96 6.94
CA THR A 146 13.31 -12.84 8.30
C THR A 146 12.45 -13.65 9.25
N GLN A 147 13.06 -14.36 10.21
CA GLN A 147 12.36 -14.92 11.38
C GLN A 147 11.71 -13.83 12.26
N ASN A 148 12.00 -12.56 11.99
CA ASN A 148 11.50 -11.40 12.71
C ASN A 148 9.96 -11.29 12.59
N GLY A 149 9.25 -11.49 13.70
CA GLY A 149 7.79 -11.38 13.77
C GLY A 149 7.24 -10.02 13.36
N VAL A 150 7.99 -8.93 13.55
CA VAL A 150 7.56 -7.57 13.17
C VAL A 150 7.50 -7.40 11.66
N ILE A 151 8.49 -7.95 10.94
CA ILE A 151 8.51 -7.87 9.46
C ILE A 151 7.36 -8.71 8.88
N ARG A 152 7.07 -9.88 9.44
CA ARG A 152 5.92 -10.70 9.04
C ARG A 152 4.59 -9.98 9.28
N ALA A 153 4.41 -9.39 10.46
CA ALA A 153 3.22 -8.59 10.76
C ALA A 153 3.09 -7.36 9.83
N MET A 154 4.22 -6.72 9.51
CA MET A 154 4.25 -5.62 8.54
C MET A 154 3.85 -6.08 7.14
N MET A 155 4.42 -7.18 6.62
CA MET A 155 4.01 -7.74 5.32
C MET A 155 2.52 -8.01 5.28
N TYR A 156 1.98 -8.64 6.32
CA TYR A 156 0.55 -8.86 6.43
C TYR A 156 -0.24 -7.56 6.28
N LYS A 157 0.15 -6.49 7.01
CA LYS A 157 -0.51 -5.17 6.94
C LYS A 157 -0.33 -4.42 5.63
N LEU A 158 0.79 -4.61 4.94
CA LEU A 158 0.99 -4.08 3.60
C LEU A 158 0.02 -4.75 2.61
N ILE A 159 -0.14 -6.08 2.68
CA ILE A 159 -1.10 -6.81 1.83
C ILE A 159 -2.54 -6.42 2.19
N ASP A 160 -2.84 -6.29 3.49
CA ASP A 160 -4.12 -5.82 4.04
C ASP A 160 -4.50 -4.45 3.46
N THR A 161 -3.52 -3.54 3.39
CA THR A 161 -3.68 -2.22 2.75
C THR A 161 -4.05 -2.38 1.26
N LEU A 162 -3.33 -3.22 0.52
CA LEU A 162 -3.61 -3.46 -0.91
C LEU A 162 -5.00 -4.08 -1.14
N ILE A 163 -5.48 -4.94 -0.24
CA ILE A 163 -6.87 -5.45 -0.29
C ILE A 163 -7.87 -4.31 -0.18
N GLY A 164 -7.70 -3.44 0.83
CA GLY A 164 -8.58 -2.30 1.03
C GLY A 164 -8.64 -1.42 -0.22
N LEU A 165 -7.47 -1.09 -0.78
CA LEU A 165 -7.36 -0.25 -1.97
C LEU A 165 -7.94 -0.88 -3.24
N THR A 166 -7.88 -2.20 -3.38
CA THR A 166 -8.40 -2.91 -4.57
C THR A 166 -9.87 -3.29 -4.46
N GLY A 167 -10.43 -3.43 -3.25
CA GLY A 167 -11.75 -4.02 -3.03
C GLY A 167 -12.91 -3.31 -3.75
N TYR A 168 -12.87 -1.98 -3.82
CA TYR A 168 -13.94 -1.16 -4.43
C TYR A 168 -13.40 -0.05 -5.35
N ALA A 169 -12.13 -0.13 -5.75
CA ALA A 169 -11.53 0.79 -6.70
C ALA A 169 -12.33 0.82 -8.02
N SER A 170 -12.42 2.00 -8.63
CA SER A 170 -12.97 2.13 -9.98
C SER A 170 -12.09 1.43 -11.01
N PRO A 171 -12.59 1.09 -12.21
CA PRO A 171 -11.77 0.47 -13.26
C PRO A 171 -10.51 1.27 -13.62
N GLY A 172 -10.59 2.60 -13.61
CA GLY A 172 -9.43 3.47 -13.82
C GLY A 172 -8.38 3.34 -12.71
N GLN A 173 -8.82 3.30 -11.45
CA GLN A 173 -7.94 3.12 -10.30
C GLN A 173 -7.33 1.71 -10.26
N LEU A 174 -8.09 0.66 -10.59
CA LEU A 174 -7.56 -0.70 -10.67
C LEU A 174 -6.46 -0.81 -11.74
N ARG A 175 -6.64 -0.19 -12.90
CA ARG A 175 -5.57 -0.10 -13.91
C ARG A 175 -4.33 0.62 -13.38
N ALA A 176 -4.50 1.71 -12.64
CA ALA A 176 -3.38 2.44 -12.04
C ALA A 176 -2.65 1.62 -10.97
N LEU A 177 -3.37 0.90 -10.11
CA LEU A 177 -2.79 -0.03 -9.12
C LEU A 177 -2.00 -1.15 -9.81
N VAL A 178 -2.54 -1.70 -10.90
CA VAL A 178 -1.86 -2.73 -11.69
C VAL A 178 -0.59 -2.21 -12.36
N ARG A 179 -0.60 -0.98 -12.88
CA ARG A 179 0.61 -0.31 -13.39
C ARG A 179 1.68 -0.04 -12.33
N GLN A 180 1.30 -0.07 -11.06
CA GLN A 180 2.23 -0.01 -9.92
C GLN A 180 2.55 -1.41 -9.38
N ASP A 181 2.47 -2.44 -10.22
CA ASP A 181 2.86 -3.83 -9.92
C ASP A 181 2.07 -4.51 -8.78
N VAL A 182 0.89 -4.01 -8.39
CA VAL A 182 0.11 -4.61 -7.29
C VAL A 182 -0.29 -6.06 -7.59
N ALA A 183 -0.64 -6.38 -8.84
CA ALA A 183 -0.96 -7.74 -9.24
C ALA A 183 0.29 -8.65 -9.24
N ASP A 184 1.41 -8.12 -9.73
CA ASP A 184 2.66 -8.87 -9.86
C ASP A 184 3.25 -9.21 -8.49
N VAL A 185 3.27 -8.26 -7.55
CA VAL A 185 3.74 -8.56 -6.18
C VAL A 185 2.85 -9.58 -5.47
N CYS A 186 1.55 -9.61 -5.77
CA CYS A 186 0.66 -10.65 -5.25
C CYS A 186 1.00 -12.03 -5.82
N LEU A 187 1.31 -12.13 -7.11
CA LEU A 187 1.78 -13.37 -7.74
C LEU A 187 3.12 -13.82 -7.13
N GLU A 188 4.07 -12.89 -6.94
CA GLU A 188 5.34 -13.15 -6.27
C GLU A 188 5.13 -13.69 -4.83
N LEU A 189 4.23 -13.09 -4.05
CA LEU A 189 3.88 -13.54 -2.69
C LEU A 189 3.31 -14.97 -2.68
N LEU A 190 2.48 -15.32 -3.67
CA LEU A 190 1.91 -16.67 -3.80
C LEU A 190 2.97 -17.71 -4.16
N ALA A 191 3.88 -17.35 -5.08
CA ALA A 191 4.96 -18.21 -5.54
C ALA A 191 6.06 -18.39 -4.50
N THR A 192 6.25 -17.43 -3.59
CA THR A 192 7.31 -17.47 -2.58
C THR A 192 7.00 -18.53 -1.50
N PRO A 193 7.85 -19.56 -1.30
CA PRO A 193 7.58 -20.65 -0.35
C PRO A 193 7.60 -20.20 1.12
N SER A 194 8.41 -19.20 1.45
CA SER A 194 8.58 -18.68 2.82
C SER A 194 7.43 -17.81 3.32
N VAL A 195 6.50 -17.43 2.44
CA VAL A 195 5.34 -16.60 2.82
C VAL A 195 4.27 -17.46 3.48
N GLU A 196 3.76 -17.00 4.63
CA GLU A 196 2.74 -17.70 5.41
C GLU A 196 1.41 -17.81 4.67
N LEU A 197 0.66 -18.87 4.97
CA LEU A 197 -0.63 -19.17 4.31
C LEU A 197 -1.63 -18.01 4.42
N GLU A 198 -1.71 -17.32 5.57
CA GLU A 198 -2.62 -16.19 5.75
C GLU A 198 -2.27 -15.02 4.84
N SER A 199 -0.98 -14.70 4.69
CA SER A 199 -0.52 -13.67 3.75
C SER A 199 -0.84 -14.06 2.30
N LYS A 200 -0.73 -15.35 1.95
CA LYS A 200 -1.13 -15.86 0.63
C LYS A 200 -2.63 -15.74 0.39
N LYS A 201 -3.48 -16.06 1.37
CA LYS A 201 -4.94 -15.87 1.26
C LYS A 201 -5.30 -14.41 0.96
N LEU A 202 -4.65 -13.48 1.67
CA LEU A 202 -4.83 -12.06 1.44
C LEU A 202 -4.37 -11.65 0.03
N ALA A 203 -3.17 -12.06 -0.38
CA ALA A 203 -2.63 -11.79 -1.72
C ALA A 203 -3.55 -12.33 -2.83
N SER A 204 -4.09 -13.55 -2.67
CA SER A 204 -5.08 -14.12 -3.60
C SER A 204 -6.34 -13.27 -3.69
N LYS A 205 -6.83 -12.72 -2.58
CA LYS A 205 -8.00 -11.85 -2.57
C LYS A 205 -7.72 -10.51 -3.26
N THR A 206 -6.57 -9.89 -3.01
CA THR A 206 -6.11 -8.69 -3.72
C THR A 206 -6.02 -8.93 -5.23
N LEU A 207 -5.40 -10.04 -5.62
CA LEU A 207 -5.27 -10.43 -7.03
C LEU A 207 -6.63 -10.64 -7.68
N LEU A 208 -7.55 -11.33 -6.99
CA LEU A 208 -8.91 -11.53 -7.47
C LEU A 208 -9.63 -10.18 -7.68
N ASN A 209 -9.48 -9.21 -6.76
CA ASN A 209 -10.06 -7.88 -6.93
C ASN A 209 -9.51 -7.17 -8.18
N CYS A 210 -8.20 -7.27 -8.42
CA CYS A 210 -7.58 -6.72 -9.63
C CYS A 210 -8.14 -7.38 -10.90
N LEU A 211 -8.35 -8.70 -10.88
CA LEU A 211 -8.79 -9.48 -12.05
C LEU A 211 -10.29 -9.37 -12.35
N ARG A 212 -11.15 -9.07 -11.36
CA ARG A 212 -12.62 -9.02 -11.53
C ARG A 212 -13.15 -7.74 -12.23
N THR A 213 -12.28 -6.83 -12.63
CA THR A 213 -12.70 -5.57 -13.28
C THR A 213 -13.39 -5.85 -14.63
N PRO A 214 -14.63 -5.37 -14.87
CA PRO A 214 -15.26 -5.45 -16.18
C PRO A 214 -14.58 -4.50 -17.17
N GLY A 215 -14.17 -5.02 -18.33
CA GLY A 215 -13.40 -4.33 -19.37
C GLY A 215 -12.52 -5.31 -20.15
N PRO A 216 -11.84 -4.90 -21.25
CA PRO A 216 -10.91 -5.79 -21.96
C PRO A 216 -9.92 -6.37 -20.95
N PRO A 217 -9.52 -7.66 -21.10
CA PRO A 217 -8.92 -8.38 -19.99
C PRO A 217 -7.72 -7.61 -19.47
N LEU A 218 -7.72 -7.25 -18.19
CA LEU A 218 -6.51 -6.73 -17.53
C LEU A 218 -5.34 -7.68 -17.74
N LEU A 219 -5.62 -8.99 -17.88
CA LEU A 219 -4.70 -10.02 -18.33
C LEU A 219 -4.16 -9.81 -19.76
N SER A 220 -4.98 -9.31 -20.70
CA SER A 220 -4.51 -8.99 -22.05
C SER A 220 -3.65 -7.72 -22.06
N GLY A 221 -4.00 -6.69 -21.29
CA GLY A 221 -3.16 -5.50 -21.13
C GLY A 221 -1.81 -5.81 -20.46
N LEU A 222 -1.84 -6.55 -19.35
CA LEU A 222 -0.64 -7.03 -18.66
C LEU A 222 0.20 -7.96 -19.53
N ARG A 223 -0.43 -8.87 -20.30
CA ARG A 223 0.29 -9.73 -21.25
C ARG A 223 0.93 -8.91 -22.36
N VAL A 224 0.25 -7.91 -22.92
CA VAL A 224 0.80 -7.07 -23.99
C VAL A 224 1.99 -6.26 -23.47
N GLU A 225 1.86 -5.53 -22.36
CA GLU A 225 2.98 -4.75 -21.80
C GLU A 225 4.18 -5.64 -21.42
N ARG A 226 3.94 -6.83 -20.83
CA ARG A 226 5.01 -7.79 -20.51
C ARG A 226 5.63 -8.43 -21.77
N VAL A 227 4.84 -8.70 -22.82
CA VAL A 227 5.33 -9.20 -24.10
C VAL A 227 6.15 -8.15 -24.84
N GLU A 228 5.77 -6.87 -24.76
CA GLU A 228 6.54 -5.76 -25.33
C GLU A 228 7.88 -5.59 -24.60
N GLN A 229 7.88 -5.62 -23.26
CA GLN A 229 9.12 -5.61 -22.47
C GLN A 229 10.01 -6.82 -22.78
N LEU A 230 9.42 -8.02 -22.91
CA LEU A 230 10.14 -9.22 -23.29
C LEU A 230 10.70 -9.12 -24.71
N ASN A 231 9.94 -8.61 -25.67
CA ASN A 231 10.40 -8.39 -27.04
C ASN A 231 11.55 -7.39 -27.09
N GLY A 232 11.49 -6.31 -26.31
CA GLY A 232 12.60 -5.37 -26.17
C GLY A 232 13.87 -6.04 -25.62
N LEU A 233 13.74 -6.86 -24.57
CA LEU A 233 14.86 -7.62 -24.00
C LEU A 233 15.40 -8.67 -24.99
N LEU A 234 14.53 -9.37 -25.71
CA LEU A 234 14.93 -10.34 -26.72
C LEU A 234 15.66 -9.68 -27.89
N GLN A 235 15.25 -8.49 -28.32
CA GLN A 235 15.96 -7.72 -29.34
C GLN A 235 17.34 -7.27 -28.84
N GLN A 236 17.44 -6.81 -27.59
CA GLN A 236 18.73 -6.44 -26.98
C GLN A 236 19.67 -7.63 -26.81
N LEU A 237 19.15 -8.81 -26.48
CA LEU A 237 19.92 -10.04 -26.38
C LEU A 237 20.30 -10.59 -27.75
N ALA A 238 19.39 -10.57 -28.72
CA ALA A 238 19.66 -10.96 -30.10
C ALA A 238 20.76 -10.10 -30.73
N ALA A 239 20.79 -8.79 -30.45
CA ALA A 239 21.85 -7.89 -30.89
C ALA A 239 23.23 -8.18 -30.27
N GLN A 240 23.29 -8.97 -29.18
CA GLN A 240 24.54 -9.41 -28.54
C GLN A 240 25.02 -10.78 -29.03
N VAL A 241 24.21 -11.49 -29.81
CA VAL A 241 24.62 -12.74 -30.46
C VAL A 241 25.30 -12.37 -31.78
N PRO A 242 26.60 -12.65 -31.96
CA PRO A 242 27.26 -12.45 -33.25
C PRO A 242 26.56 -13.29 -34.32
N ASP A 243 26.35 -12.72 -35.50
CA ASP A 243 25.82 -13.48 -36.62
C ASP A 243 26.64 -14.76 -36.82
N PRO A 244 25.99 -15.91 -37.07
CA PRO A 244 26.72 -17.13 -37.36
C PRO A 244 27.63 -16.83 -38.56
N VAL A 245 28.94 -16.97 -38.35
CA VAL A 245 29.93 -16.86 -39.42
C VAL A 245 29.42 -17.73 -40.56
N THR A 246 29.04 -17.10 -41.67
CA THR A 246 28.75 -17.81 -42.91
C THR A 246 30.07 -18.45 -43.33
N VAL A 247 30.27 -19.69 -42.89
CA VAL A 247 31.34 -20.53 -43.40
C VAL A 247 30.99 -20.77 -44.87
N ALA A 248 31.74 -20.09 -45.73
CA ALA A 248 31.72 -20.25 -47.18
C ALA A 248 32.05 -21.68 -47.60
#